data_AF-A0A6P0C3D3-F1
#
_entry.id   AF-A0A6P0C3D3-F1
#
_cell.length_a   1.000
_cell.length_b   1.000
_cell.length_c   1.000
_cell.angle_alpha   90.00
_cell.angle_beta   90.00
_cell.angle_gamma   90.00
#
_symmetry.space_group_name_H-M   'P 1'
#
loop_
_entity.id
_entity.type
_entity.pdbx_description
1 polymer ?
#
loop_
_entity_poly.entity_id
_entity_poly.type
_entity_poly.pdbx_seq_one_letter_code
_entity_poly.pdbx_strand_id
1 'polypeptide(L)'
;MHPPHNQLSSFYTNHTLIFHHTFTMADNYPTYTRPTFDSICLTGLSKDELRDGLKGAVKEYRAHLKRVKKAQIKWLAKARAHEQAATLHPRDFGALETVPCMTATPMSGYREAIELGRVPEDPALLYAYLPTEIVQTCVDNRNLEAVPSTYFPGVVLAFELCPYNRWISPVSASYKYQQRQCSLVEREQMQSFLAIFPTDRFTAEEDGVWTRCITRGHFDIVAHGEMIWPSVPNPSDTEWPTATGWE
;
A
#
# COMPACT_ATOMS: atom_id res chain seq x y z
N MET A 1 35.40 -38.79 -32.12
CA MET A 1 34.42 -39.84 -31.77
C MET A 1 33.45 -39.27 -30.73
N HIS A 2 32.26 -38.84 -31.17
CA HIS A 2 31.04 -38.78 -30.35
C HIS A 2 30.28 -40.09 -30.61
N PRO A 3 29.49 -40.66 -29.67
CA PRO A 3 28.21 -40.10 -29.16
C PRO A 3 27.84 -40.59 -27.72
N PRO A 4 26.58 -40.57 -27.22
CA PRO A 4 25.37 -39.82 -27.60
C PRO A 4 24.72 -39.00 -26.46
N HIS A 5 23.79 -38.14 -26.89
CA HIS A 5 22.75 -37.45 -26.12
C HIS A 5 21.63 -38.37 -25.61
N ASN A 6 20.88 -37.82 -24.64
CA ASN A 6 19.53 -38.16 -24.16
C ASN A 6 19.40 -39.29 -23.13
N GLN A 7 19.06 -38.91 -21.89
CA GLN A 7 17.71 -39.15 -21.39
C GLN A 7 17.33 -38.17 -20.26
N LEU A 8 16.17 -37.54 -20.44
CA LEU A 8 15.43 -36.74 -19.48
C LEU A 8 15.01 -37.61 -18.30
N SER A 9 15.25 -37.13 -17.08
CA SER A 9 14.49 -37.51 -15.89
C SER A 9 13.98 -36.24 -15.25
N SER A 10 12.79 -35.84 -15.68
CA SER A 10 11.94 -34.87 -15.02
C SER A 10 11.61 -35.32 -13.60
N PHE A 11 12.03 -34.55 -12.61
CA PHE A 11 11.29 -34.44 -11.36
C PHE A 11 11.02 -32.96 -11.10
N TYR A 12 9.93 -32.49 -11.69
CA TYR A 12 9.21 -31.31 -11.23
C TYR A 12 8.74 -31.60 -9.81
N THR A 13 9.42 -31.00 -8.84
CA THR A 13 8.82 -30.82 -7.53
C THR A 13 8.53 -29.34 -7.41
N ASN A 14 7.24 -29.00 -7.56
CA ASN A 14 6.69 -27.72 -7.15
C ASN A 14 7.09 -27.48 -5.70
N HIS A 15 8.15 -26.72 -5.50
CA HIS A 15 8.35 -26.00 -4.26
C HIS A 15 7.92 -24.58 -4.54
N THR A 16 6.63 -24.35 -4.36
CA THR A 16 6.16 -23.03 -3.95
C THR A 16 6.81 -22.78 -2.59
N LEU A 17 8.05 -22.30 -2.63
CA LEU A 17 8.70 -21.66 -1.51
C LEU A 17 7.89 -20.41 -1.24
N ILE A 18 6.84 -20.56 -0.42
CA ILE A 18 6.26 -19.45 0.30
C ILE A 18 7.39 -19.00 1.23
N PHE A 19 8.22 -18.07 0.73
CA PHE A 19 9.07 -17.28 1.58
C PHE A 19 8.14 -16.44 2.44
N HIS A 20 7.71 -17.00 3.57
CA HIS A 20 7.47 -16.20 4.74
C HIS A 20 8.83 -15.58 5.08
N HIS A 21 9.12 -14.44 4.45
CA HIS A 21 10.18 -13.54 4.89
C HIS A 21 9.73 -12.97 6.24
N THR A 22 9.72 -13.80 7.27
CA THR A 22 9.97 -13.31 8.61
C THR A 22 11.39 -12.79 8.55
N PHE A 23 11.55 -11.49 8.40
CA PHE A 23 12.78 -10.77 8.73
C PHE A 23 13.04 -10.98 10.24
N THR A 24 13.39 -12.18 10.68
CA THR A 24 13.94 -12.41 12.01
C THR A 24 15.42 -12.09 11.93
N MET A 25 15.74 -10.80 11.90
CA MET A 25 17.09 -10.37 12.25
C MET A 25 17.21 -10.49 13.79
N ALA A 26 18.23 -11.21 14.23
CA ALA A 26 18.40 -11.86 15.53
C ALA A 26 18.35 -10.95 16.79
N ASP A 27 18.12 -9.65 16.65
CA ASP A 27 18.20 -8.65 17.73
C ASP A 27 16.85 -8.27 18.35
N ASN A 28 15.75 -8.93 17.98
CA ASN A 28 14.44 -8.62 18.55
C ASN A 28 14.12 -9.37 19.85
N TYR A 29 15.09 -9.98 20.54
CA TYR A 29 14.77 -10.73 21.76
C TYR A 29 14.39 -9.77 22.92
N PRO A 30 13.26 -10.03 23.62
CA PRO A 30 12.27 -11.10 23.36
C PRO A 30 11.43 -10.79 22.11
N THR A 31 11.19 -11.74 21.21
CA THR A 31 10.57 -11.48 19.89
C THR A 31 9.32 -10.58 19.96
N TYR A 32 9.28 -9.54 19.13
CA TYR A 32 8.09 -8.73 18.91
C TYR A 32 7.19 -9.38 17.86
N THR A 33 5.91 -9.57 18.19
CA THR A 33 4.87 -9.95 17.23
C THR A 33 3.89 -8.79 17.10
N ARG A 34 4.01 -8.05 15.99
CA ARG A 34 3.08 -6.95 15.69
C ARG A 34 1.68 -7.52 15.43
N PRO A 35 0.62 -6.94 16.02
CA PRO A 35 -0.75 -7.27 15.63
C PRO A 35 -0.95 -7.07 14.13
N THR A 36 -1.69 -7.98 13.50
CA THR A 36 -2.02 -7.89 12.07
C THR A 36 -3.29 -7.11 11.83
N PHE A 37 -3.37 -6.47 10.66
CA PHE A 37 -4.57 -5.86 10.14
C PHE A 37 -4.91 -6.52 8.80
N ASP A 38 -6.16 -6.94 8.65
CA ASP A 38 -6.66 -7.47 7.39
C ASP A 38 -7.31 -6.31 6.64
N SER A 39 -6.95 -6.16 5.36
CA SER A 39 -7.48 -5.08 4.54
C SER A 39 -8.99 -5.21 4.35
N ILE A 40 -9.69 -4.08 4.31
CA ILE A 40 -11.14 -4.06 4.08
C ILE A 40 -11.41 -3.97 2.58
N CYS A 41 -12.09 -5.00 2.04
CA CYS A 41 -12.53 -5.02 0.65
C CYS A 41 -13.77 -4.14 0.45
N LEU A 42 -13.68 -3.19 -0.47
CA LEU A 42 -14.72 -2.24 -0.85
C LEU A 42 -15.13 -2.39 -2.34
N THR A 43 -14.77 -3.52 -2.96
CA THR A 43 -15.13 -3.85 -4.34
C THR A 43 -16.64 -3.93 -4.53
N GLY A 44 -17.14 -3.43 -5.66
CA GLY A 44 -18.56 -3.48 -6.02
C GLY A 44 -19.47 -2.48 -5.30
N LEU A 45 -18.93 -1.61 -4.45
CA LEU A 45 -19.70 -0.57 -3.74
C LEU A 45 -19.92 0.66 -4.61
N SER A 46 -21.12 1.25 -4.56
CA SER A 46 -21.40 2.55 -5.19
C SER A 46 -20.52 3.68 -4.62
N LYS A 47 -20.46 4.84 -5.28
CA LYS A 47 -19.61 5.96 -4.80
C LYS A 47 -19.94 6.44 -3.38
N ASP A 48 -21.21 6.46 -2.99
CA ASP A 48 -21.61 6.85 -1.64
C ASP A 48 -21.27 5.77 -0.62
N GLU A 49 -21.52 4.49 -0.94
CA GLU A 49 -21.13 3.35 -0.10
C GLU A 49 -19.60 3.23 0.04
N LEU A 50 -18.85 3.55 -1.01
CA LEU A 50 -17.40 3.59 -1.01
C LEU A 50 -16.86 4.65 -0.04
N ARG A 51 -17.45 5.85 -0.05
CA ARG A 51 -17.10 6.91 0.90
C ARG A 51 -17.34 6.45 2.34
N ASP A 52 -18.52 5.90 2.61
CA ASP A 52 -18.89 5.49 3.97
C ASP A 52 -18.07 4.26 4.41
N GLY A 53 -17.77 3.35 3.50
CA GLY A 53 -16.88 2.20 3.69
C GLY A 53 -15.45 2.63 4.03
N LEU A 54 -14.90 3.63 3.34
CA LEU A 54 -13.58 4.18 3.66
C LEU A 54 -13.55 4.85 5.05
N LYS A 55 -14.61 5.56 5.45
CA LYS A 55 -14.73 6.09 6.82
C LYS A 55 -14.78 4.97 7.86
N GLY A 56 -15.51 3.90 7.57
CA GLY A 56 -15.52 2.67 8.37
C GLY A 56 -14.12 2.06 8.50
N ALA A 57 -13.41 1.92 7.38
CA ALA A 57 -12.07 1.36 7.34
C ALA A 57 -11.05 2.19 8.13
N VAL A 58 -11.11 3.52 8.02
CA VAL A 58 -10.30 4.44 8.83
C VAL A 58 -10.58 4.23 10.32
N LYS A 59 -11.85 4.12 10.73
CA LYS A 59 -12.23 3.91 12.14
C LYS A 59 -11.68 2.58 12.66
N GLU A 60 -11.81 1.50 11.89
CA GLU A 60 -11.30 0.18 12.26
C GLU A 60 -9.78 0.16 12.35
N TYR A 61 -9.09 0.75 11.37
CA TYR A 61 -7.65 0.85 11.37
C TYR A 61 -7.14 1.69 12.56
N ARG A 62 -7.77 2.84 12.86
CA ARG A 62 -7.43 3.62 14.06
C ARG A 62 -7.61 2.81 15.35
N ALA A 63 -8.62 1.95 15.44
CA ALA A 63 -8.79 1.03 16.56
C ALA A 63 -7.68 -0.05 16.60
N HIS A 64 -7.27 -0.56 15.43
CA HIS A 64 -6.12 -1.45 15.29
C HIS A 64 -4.81 -0.80 15.75
N LEU A 65 -4.56 0.47 15.40
CA LEU A 65 -3.36 1.19 15.84
C LEU A 65 -3.25 1.32 17.37
N LYS A 66 -4.37 1.43 18.08
CA LYS A 66 -4.38 1.37 19.55
C LYS A 66 -3.90 0.01 20.06
N ARG A 67 -4.27 -1.10 19.39
CA ARG A 67 -3.80 -2.45 19.72
C ARG A 67 -2.31 -2.60 19.44
N VAL A 68 -1.84 -2.09 18.30
CA VAL A 68 -0.42 -2.04 17.92
C VAL A 68 0.39 -1.29 18.98
N LYS A 69 -0.01 -0.07 19.34
CA LYS A 69 0.66 0.72 20.38
C LYS A 69 0.71 0.00 21.73
N LYS A 70 -0.40 -0.64 22.15
CA LYS A 70 -0.44 -1.45 23.38
C LYS A 70 0.54 -2.63 23.32
N ALA A 71 0.62 -3.33 22.19
CA ALA A 71 1.54 -4.43 21.99
C ALA A 71 3.01 -3.96 22.01
N GLN A 72 3.31 -2.83 21.36
CA GLN A 72 4.63 -2.19 21.39
C GLN A 72 5.04 -1.88 22.83
N ILE A 73 4.23 -1.15 23.60
CA ILE A 73 4.55 -0.78 24.99
C ILE A 73 4.82 -2.01 25.86
N LYS A 74 3.99 -3.06 25.73
CA LYS A 74 4.19 -4.31 26.47
C LYS A 74 5.49 -5.01 26.09
N TRP A 75 5.83 -5.01 24.79
CA TRP A 75 7.07 -5.58 24.29
C TRP A 75 8.29 -4.80 24.79
N LEU A 76 8.27 -3.48 24.69
CA LEU A 76 9.28 -2.56 25.21
C LEU A 76 9.58 -2.82 26.69
N ALA A 77 8.56 -2.93 27.53
CA ALA A 77 8.73 -3.23 28.95
C ALA A 77 9.45 -4.57 29.19
N LYS A 78 9.15 -5.61 28.38
CA LYS A 78 9.85 -6.90 28.46
C LYS A 78 11.29 -6.80 27.96
N ALA A 79 11.54 -6.06 26.88
CA ALA A 79 12.88 -5.84 26.36
C ALA A 79 13.76 -5.12 27.39
N ARG A 80 13.23 -4.09 28.06
CA ARG A 80 13.90 -3.37 29.15
C ARG A 80 14.19 -4.26 30.35
N ALA A 81 13.22 -5.06 30.80
CA ALA A 81 13.41 -5.99 31.92
C ALA A 81 14.51 -7.02 31.61
N HIS A 82 14.57 -7.51 30.37
CA HIS A 82 15.64 -8.39 29.95
C HIS A 82 17.00 -7.67 29.96
N GLU A 83 17.11 -6.48 29.37
CA GLU A 83 18.36 -5.72 29.36
C GLU A 83 18.92 -5.54 30.78
N GLN A 84 18.05 -5.21 31.74
CA GLN A 84 18.40 -5.10 33.15
C GLN A 84 18.88 -6.44 33.74
N ALA A 85 18.13 -7.52 33.54
CA ALA A 85 18.47 -8.84 34.07
C ALA A 85 19.77 -9.41 33.50
N ALA A 86 20.09 -9.09 32.25
CA ALA A 86 21.30 -9.55 31.56
C ALA A 86 22.46 -8.54 31.64
N THR A 87 22.30 -7.42 32.36
CA THR A 87 23.32 -6.36 32.48
C THR A 87 23.79 -5.86 31.10
N LEU A 88 22.86 -5.75 30.16
CA LEU A 88 23.11 -5.24 28.81
C LEU A 88 22.96 -3.71 28.79
N HIS A 89 23.69 -3.07 27.88
CA HIS A 89 23.46 -1.65 27.62
C HIS A 89 22.04 -1.40 27.12
N PRO A 90 21.30 -0.42 27.68
CA PRO A 90 19.95 -0.11 27.22
C PRO A 90 19.95 0.30 25.75
N ARG A 91 19.13 -0.35 24.93
CA ARG A 91 18.96 0.04 23.52
C ARG A 91 18.16 1.33 23.40
N ASP A 92 18.40 2.12 22.36
CA ASP A 92 17.52 3.24 22.04
C ASP A 92 16.31 2.75 21.23
N PHE A 93 15.11 2.85 21.81
CA PHE A 93 13.86 2.49 21.16
C PHE A 93 13.13 3.70 20.54
N GLY A 94 13.66 4.92 20.67
CA GLY A 94 13.12 6.15 20.09
C GLY A 94 11.62 6.34 20.34
N ALA A 95 10.89 6.74 19.30
CA ALA A 95 9.45 7.05 19.39
C ALA A 95 8.52 5.83 19.44
N LEU A 96 9.02 4.60 19.56
CA LEU A 96 8.17 3.39 19.56
C LEU A 96 7.16 3.34 20.71
N GLU A 97 7.41 4.07 21.80
CA GLU A 97 6.49 4.20 22.93
C GLU A 97 5.34 5.18 22.65
N THR A 98 5.57 6.14 21.77
CA THR A 98 4.68 7.29 21.56
C THR A 98 3.87 7.17 20.28
N VAL A 99 4.41 6.55 19.22
CA VAL A 99 3.73 6.38 17.92
C VAL A 99 3.63 4.91 17.49
N PRO A 100 2.49 4.51 16.88
CA PRO A 100 2.36 3.18 16.30
C PRO A 100 3.29 3.04 15.10
N CYS A 101 4.00 1.92 15.04
CA CYS A 101 4.98 1.62 13.99
C CYS A 101 4.45 0.51 13.07
N MET A 102 4.71 0.61 11.76
CA MET A 102 4.38 -0.44 10.80
C MET A 102 5.37 -1.60 10.81
N THR A 103 6.63 -1.35 11.15
CA THR A 103 7.68 -2.38 11.03
C THR A 103 7.45 -3.50 12.03
N ALA A 104 7.46 -4.75 11.54
CA ALA A 104 7.41 -5.94 12.38
C ALA A 104 8.66 -6.09 13.28
N THR A 105 9.76 -5.43 12.91
CA THR A 105 11.05 -5.50 13.60
C THR A 105 11.59 -4.08 13.86
N PRO A 106 11.37 -3.52 15.06
CA PRO A 106 11.63 -2.09 15.29
C PRO A 106 13.11 -1.75 15.60
N MET A 107 14.03 -2.61 15.16
CA MET A 107 15.46 -2.57 15.44
C MET A 107 16.26 -2.11 14.21
N SER A 108 17.44 -1.52 14.45
CA SER A 108 18.43 -1.15 13.41
C SER A 108 17.99 -0.06 12.42
N GLY A 109 17.33 0.99 12.90
CA GLY A 109 17.03 2.20 12.10
C GLY A 109 15.89 2.06 11.08
N TYR A 110 15.34 0.86 10.90
CA TYR A 110 14.11 0.63 10.16
C TYR A 110 12.92 0.76 11.11
N ARG A 111 12.51 2.00 11.33
CA ARG A 111 11.22 2.37 11.93
C ARG A 111 10.44 3.14 10.89
N GLU A 112 9.17 2.79 10.76
CA GLU A 112 8.24 3.46 9.87
C GLU A 112 7.00 3.82 10.69
N ALA A 113 6.98 5.07 11.15
CA ALA A 113 5.95 5.62 12.00
C ALA A 113 4.72 5.99 11.16
N ILE A 114 3.54 5.70 11.69
CA ILE A 114 2.27 6.03 11.02
C ILE A 114 1.87 7.45 11.42
N GLU A 115 1.70 8.35 10.45
CA GLU A 115 1.46 9.77 10.68
C GLU A 115 0.01 10.19 10.34
N LEU A 116 -0.89 9.98 11.29
CA LEU A 116 -2.34 10.17 11.10
C LEU A 116 -2.78 11.60 10.73
N GLY A 117 -1.94 12.61 10.96
CA GLY A 117 -2.26 14.03 10.77
C GLY A 117 -1.71 14.66 9.49
N ARG A 118 -1.05 13.89 8.61
CA ARG A 118 -0.39 14.43 7.41
C ARG A 118 -1.32 14.77 6.24
N VAL A 119 -2.49 14.14 6.17
CA VAL A 119 -3.41 14.21 5.03
C VAL A 119 -4.78 14.68 5.56
N PRO A 120 -5.61 15.41 4.77
CA PRO A 120 -6.90 15.93 5.22
C PRO A 120 -7.76 14.89 5.93
N GLU A 121 -8.44 15.29 7.01
CA GLU A 121 -8.93 14.35 8.03
C GLU A 121 -10.04 13.37 7.58
N ASP A 122 -10.78 13.65 6.51
CA ASP A 122 -11.97 12.86 6.15
C ASP A 122 -12.04 12.46 4.67
N PRO A 123 -11.56 11.25 4.32
CA PRO A 123 -10.70 10.35 5.08
C PRO A 123 -9.21 10.67 4.86
N ALA A 124 -8.42 10.60 5.94
CA ALA A 124 -6.97 10.81 5.95
C ALA A 124 -6.18 9.66 5.33
N LEU A 125 -6.38 9.42 4.03
CA LEU A 125 -5.78 8.33 3.28
C LEU A 125 -5.08 8.84 2.03
N LEU A 126 -3.99 8.16 1.68
CA LEU A 126 -3.41 8.22 0.35
C LEU A 126 -3.90 7.03 -0.46
N TYR A 127 -3.95 7.20 -1.78
CA TYR A 127 -4.47 6.19 -2.70
C TYR A 127 -3.44 5.85 -3.76
N ALA A 128 -3.14 4.56 -3.96
CA ALA A 128 -2.38 4.09 -5.11
C ALA A 128 -3.34 3.45 -6.11
N TYR A 129 -3.32 3.92 -7.37
CA TYR A 129 -4.20 3.42 -8.43
C TYR A 129 -3.44 2.46 -9.33
N LEU A 130 -3.91 1.21 -9.40
CA LEU A 130 -3.17 0.10 -10.01
C LEU A 130 -4.15 -0.87 -10.69
N PRO A 131 -3.67 -1.75 -11.58
CA PRO A 131 -4.43 -2.89 -12.07
C PRO A 131 -4.94 -3.77 -10.94
N THR A 132 -6.11 -4.39 -11.15
CA THR A 132 -6.76 -5.24 -10.16
C THR A 132 -5.87 -6.39 -9.70
N GLU A 133 -5.14 -7.02 -10.61
CA GLU A 133 -4.23 -8.12 -10.28
C GLU A 133 -3.08 -7.69 -9.36
N ILE A 134 -2.55 -6.48 -9.54
CA ILE A 134 -1.49 -5.93 -8.70
C ILE A 134 -2.04 -5.56 -7.32
N VAL A 135 -3.23 -4.93 -7.27
CA VAL A 135 -3.91 -4.61 -6.01
C VAL A 135 -4.15 -5.88 -5.19
N GLN A 136 -4.71 -6.92 -5.79
CA GLN A 136 -4.97 -8.18 -5.10
C GLN A 136 -3.68 -8.81 -4.56
N THR A 137 -2.63 -8.83 -5.38
CA THR A 137 -1.33 -9.37 -4.97
C THR A 137 -0.71 -8.58 -3.81
N CYS A 138 -0.87 -7.26 -3.77
CA CYS A 138 -0.41 -6.43 -2.66
C CYS A 138 -1.20 -6.72 -1.37
N VAL A 139 -2.51 -6.90 -1.46
CA VAL A 139 -3.40 -7.23 -0.33
C VAL A 139 -3.05 -8.60 0.25
N ASP A 140 -2.95 -9.62 -0.61
CA ASP A 140 -2.67 -11.00 -0.18
C ASP A 140 -1.30 -11.11 0.52
N ASN A 141 -0.30 -10.42 -0.03
CA ASN A 141 1.07 -10.44 0.51
C ASN A 141 1.33 -9.38 1.59
N ARG A 142 0.37 -8.47 1.84
CA ARG A 142 0.46 -7.35 2.79
C ARG A 142 1.73 -6.53 2.62
N ASN A 143 2.05 -6.23 1.37
CA ASN A 143 3.21 -5.43 1.01
C ASN A 143 2.97 -4.75 -0.33
N LEU A 144 3.93 -3.92 -0.74
CA LEU A 144 3.88 -3.19 -2.00
C LEU A 144 4.91 -3.74 -3.02
N GLU A 145 5.52 -4.89 -2.75
CA GLU A 145 6.58 -5.47 -3.58
C GLU A 145 6.08 -5.94 -4.95
N ALA A 146 4.79 -6.26 -5.03
CA ALA A 146 4.14 -6.65 -6.27
C ALA A 146 3.94 -5.48 -7.25
N VAL A 147 4.11 -4.22 -6.82
CA VAL A 147 4.01 -3.05 -7.68
C VAL A 147 5.20 -3.02 -8.65
N PRO A 148 4.97 -3.19 -9.98
CA PRO A 148 6.06 -3.19 -10.95
C PRO A 148 6.75 -1.83 -11.06
N SER A 149 8.02 -1.83 -11.45
CA SER A 149 8.80 -0.61 -11.68
C SER A 149 8.21 0.30 -12.76
N THR A 150 7.34 -0.20 -13.62
CA THR A 150 6.60 0.60 -14.61
C THR A 150 5.70 1.66 -13.96
N TYR A 151 5.18 1.38 -12.76
CA TYR A 151 4.35 2.33 -12.01
C TYR A 151 5.17 3.30 -11.17
N PHE A 152 6.38 2.89 -10.74
CA PHE A 152 7.55 3.75 -10.46
C PHE A 152 8.73 2.85 -10.04
N PRO A 153 9.96 3.03 -10.56
CA PRO A 153 11.07 2.16 -10.18
C PRO A 153 11.48 2.31 -8.71
N GLY A 154 11.26 1.27 -7.91
CA GLY A 154 11.71 1.20 -6.52
C GLY A 154 10.90 2.04 -5.52
N VAL A 155 9.76 2.61 -5.94
CA VAL A 155 8.93 3.51 -5.13
C VAL A 155 7.45 3.18 -5.36
N VAL A 156 6.61 3.50 -4.38
CA VAL A 156 5.16 3.57 -4.61
C VAL A 156 4.73 5.03 -4.70
N LEU A 157 3.99 5.35 -5.78
CA LEU A 157 3.23 6.58 -5.88
C LEU A 157 1.87 6.40 -5.21
N ALA A 158 1.54 7.32 -4.32
CA ALA A 158 0.21 7.44 -3.73
C ALA A 158 -0.27 8.89 -3.84
N PHE A 159 -1.58 9.10 -3.83
CA PHE A 159 -2.17 10.38 -4.20
C PHE A 159 -3.21 10.82 -3.17
N GLU A 160 -3.37 12.13 -2.98
CA GLU A 160 -4.48 12.77 -2.27
C GLU A 160 -5.76 12.83 -3.12
N LEU A 161 -5.96 11.80 -3.94
CA LEU A 161 -7.06 11.68 -4.89
C LEU A 161 -8.05 10.66 -4.35
N CYS A 162 -9.20 11.10 -3.83
CA CYS A 162 -10.19 10.20 -3.23
C CYS A 162 -11.02 9.45 -4.28
N PRO A 163 -11.16 8.11 -4.22
CA PRO A 163 -11.74 7.30 -5.30
C PRO A 163 -13.24 7.55 -5.54
N TYR A 164 -13.96 8.12 -4.58
CA TYR A 164 -15.37 8.51 -4.71
C TYR A 164 -15.56 9.94 -5.25
N ASN A 165 -14.49 10.69 -5.48
CA ASN A 165 -14.59 12.04 -6.04
C ASN A 165 -15.08 11.98 -7.50
N ARG A 166 -16.13 12.77 -7.80
CA ARG A 166 -16.79 12.79 -9.12
C ARG A 166 -15.90 13.34 -10.24
N TRP A 167 -14.89 14.13 -9.89
CA TRP A 167 -13.99 14.79 -10.83
C TRP A 167 -12.75 13.97 -11.19
N ILE A 168 -12.56 12.83 -10.53
CA ILE A 168 -11.43 11.95 -10.82
C ILE A 168 -11.82 11.01 -11.95
N SER A 169 -10.89 10.87 -12.90
CA SER A 169 -10.99 10.00 -14.06
C SER A 169 -9.73 9.12 -14.17
N PRO A 170 -9.79 7.99 -14.91
CA PRO A 170 -8.60 7.18 -15.16
C PRO A 170 -7.53 7.97 -15.91
N VAL A 171 -7.93 8.95 -16.73
CA VAL A 171 -7.03 9.90 -17.40
C VAL A 171 -6.30 10.77 -16.39
N SER A 172 -7.01 11.36 -15.42
CA SER A 172 -6.37 12.20 -14.40
C SER A 172 -5.40 11.41 -13.51
N ALA A 173 -5.70 10.15 -13.20
CA ALA A 173 -4.83 9.27 -12.43
C ALA A 173 -3.58 8.87 -13.23
N SER A 174 -3.75 8.36 -14.45
CA SER A 174 -2.63 8.00 -15.34
C SER A 174 -1.75 9.20 -15.68
N TYR A 175 -2.32 10.38 -15.89
CA TYR A 175 -1.56 11.60 -16.13
C TYR A 175 -0.60 11.94 -14.99
N LYS A 176 -1.00 11.72 -13.72
CA LYS A 176 -0.08 11.89 -12.57
C LYS A 176 1.09 10.92 -12.59
N TYR A 177 0.89 9.67 -13.04
CA TYR A 177 2.00 8.73 -13.26
C TYR A 177 2.91 9.22 -14.40
N GLN A 178 2.34 9.66 -15.51
CA GLN A 178 3.09 10.10 -16.69
C GLN A 178 3.93 11.36 -16.43
N GLN A 179 3.42 12.32 -15.66
CA GLN A 179 4.17 13.49 -15.18
C GLN A 179 5.41 13.11 -14.36
N ARG A 180 5.42 11.89 -13.80
CA ARG A 180 6.53 11.34 -13.01
C ARG A 180 7.36 10.33 -13.81
N GLN A 181 7.44 10.52 -15.13
CA GLN A 181 8.22 9.70 -16.07
C GLN A 181 7.77 8.24 -16.19
N CYS A 182 6.59 7.90 -15.67
CA CYS A 182 5.97 6.58 -15.85
C CYS A 182 5.08 6.60 -17.10
N SER A 183 5.67 6.88 -18.27
CA SER A 183 4.96 7.13 -19.53
C SER A 183 4.18 5.93 -20.08
N LEU A 184 4.53 4.71 -19.63
CA LEU A 184 3.89 3.46 -20.03
C LEU A 184 2.64 3.13 -19.18
N VAL A 185 2.33 3.94 -18.18
CA VAL A 185 1.12 3.76 -17.38
C VAL A 185 -0.08 4.28 -18.16
N GLU A 186 -0.94 3.36 -18.56
CA GLU A 186 -2.13 3.64 -19.35
C GLU A 186 -3.36 3.85 -18.46
N ARG A 187 -4.33 4.61 -18.96
CA ARG A 187 -5.56 4.93 -18.22
C ARG A 187 -6.41 3.67 -17.96
N GLU A 188 -6.34 2.69 -18.86
CA GLU A 188 -7.04 1.41 -18.81
C GLU A 188 -6.56 0.54 -17.64
N GLN A 189 -5.36 0.82 -17.11
CA GLN A 189 -4.76 0.12 -15.98
C GLN A 189 -5.22 0.68 -14.63
N MET A 190 -5.88 1.84 -14.58
CA MET A 190 -6.34 2.48 -13.34
C MET A 190 -7.69 1.87 -12.90
N GLN A 191 -7.72 0.57 -12.62
CA GLN A 191 -8.96 -0.18 -12.39
C GLN A 191 -9.31 -0.29 -10.92
N SER A 192 -8.31 -0.32 -10.05
CA SER A 192 -8.48 -0.54 -8.62
C SER A 192 -7.59 0.41 -7.83
N PHE A 193 -7.85 0.49 -6.52
CA PHE A 193 -7.06 1.31 -5.61
C PHE A 193 -6.64 0.53 -4.36
N LEU A 194 -5.50 0.93 -3.81
CA LEU A 194 -5.07 0.65 -2.44
C LEU A 194 -5.22 1.93 -1.63
N ALA A 195 -5.94 1.87 -0.52
CA ALA A 195 -6.05 2.95 0.45
C ALA A 195 -5.08 2.71 1.60
N ILE A 196 -4.21 3.68 1.87
CA ILE A 196 -3.10 3.55 2.82
C ILE A 196 -2.98 4.79 3.70
N PHE A 197 -2.51 4.63 4.93
CA PHE A 197 -2.10 5.77 5.75
C PHE A 197 -0.72 6.26 5.33
N PRO A 198 -0.48 7.59 5.32
CA PRO A 198 0.88 8.12 5.21
C PRO A 198 1.72 7.66 6.42
N THR A 199 2.99 7.43 6.14
CA THR A 199 4.04 7.15 7.13
C THR A 199 5.13 8.22 7.03
N ASP A 200 6.04 8.25 7.99
CA ASP A 200 7.27 9.07 7.95
C ASP A 200 8.19 8.74 6.75
N ARG A 201 7.97 7.61 6.07
CA ARG A 201 8.68 7.22 4.84
C ARG A 201 8.04 7.73 3.55
N PHE A 202 6.86 8.34 3.64
CA PHE A 202 6.28 9.05 2.51
C PHE A 202 6.81 10.48 2.44
N THR A 203 7.25 10.90 1.27
CA THR A 203 7.61 12.28 0.98
C THR A 203 6.48 12.91 0.18
N ALA A 204 6.00 14.08 0.62
CA ALA A 204 5.05 14.86 -0.15
C ALA A 204 5.80 15.52 -1.31
N GLU A 205 5.28 15.32 -2.51
CA GLU A 205 5.73 15.96 -3.74
C GLU A 205 4.72 17.04 -4.16
N GLU A 206 4.95 17.66 -5.31
CA GLU A 206 3.99 18.58 -5.92
C GLU A 206 2.68 17.88 -6.35
N ASP A 207 1.59 18.67 -6.38
CA ASP A 207 0.26 18.27 -6.85
C ASP A 207 -0.40 17.10 -6.09
N GLY A 208 -0.18 17.02 -4.78
CA GLY A 208 -0.80 15.99 -3.93
C GLY A 208 -0.34 14.57 -4.24
N VAL A 209 0.86 14.44 -4.81
CA VAL A 209 1.55 13.16 -5.05
C VAL A 209 2.48 12.88 -3.87
N TRP A 210 2.60 11.61 -3.51
CA TRP A 210 3.42 11.16 -2.41
C TRP A 210 4.24 9.95 -2.84
N THR A 211 5.52 9.93 -2.45
CA THR A 211 6.48 8.88 -2.82
C THR A 211 6.96 8.14 -1.58
N ARG A 212 6.99 6.81 -1.61
CA ARG A 212 7.68 5.97 -0.60
C ARG A 212 8.85 5.26 -1.25
N CYS A 213 10.08 5.59 -0.85
CA CYS A 213 11.34 5.18 -1.51
C CYS A 213 11.70 3.67 -1.45
N ILE A 214 10.79 2.83 -0.96
CA ILE A 214 10.97 1.38 -0.90
C ILE A 214 9.61 0.72 -1.02
N THR A 215 9.53 -0.39 -1.73
CA THR A 215 8.32 -1.24 -1.81
C THR A 215 8.38 -2.42 -0.86
N ARG A 216 9.58 -2.73 -0.35
CA ARG A 216 9.86 -3.88 0.50
C ARG A 216 9.29 -3.76 1.91
N GLY A 217 9.02 -4.94 2.47
CA GLY A 217 8.57 -5.12 3.85
C GLY A 217 7.05 -5.06 4.01
N HIS A 218 6.58 -5.53 5.16
CA HIS A 218 5.16 -5.54 5.49
C HIS A 218 4.60 -4.11 5.52
N PHE A 219 3.44 -3.93 4.89
CA PHE A 219 2.75 -2.66 4.79
C PHE A 219 1.25 -2.88 5.01
N ASP A 220 0.65 -2.12 5.92
CA ASP A 220 -0.78 -2.23 6.20
C ASP A 220 -1.59 -1.51 5.12
N ILE A 221 -2.40 -2.26 4.37
CA ILE A 221 -3.38 -1.70 3.43
C ILE A 221 -4.70 -1.56 4.17
N VAL A 222 -5.19 -0.33 4.33
CA VAL A 222 -6.39 -0.02 5.12
C VAL A 222 -7.64 -0.57 4.44
N ALA A 223 -7.75 -0.32 3.14
CA ALA A 223 -8.82 -0.83 2.31
C ALA A 223 -8.35 -0.95 0.87
N HIS A 224 -9.09 -1.71 0.07
CA HIS A 224 -8.92 -1.77 -1.37
C HIS A 224 -10.28 -1.84 -2.05
N GLY A 225 -10.34 -1.49 -3.32
CA GLY A 225 -11.58 -1.57 -4.09
C GLY A 225 -11.38 -1.31 -5.56
N GLU A 226 -12.48 -1.38 -6.30
CA GLU A 226 -12.53 -1.08 -7.73
C GLU A 226 -12.98 0.35 -7.96
N MET A 227 -12.51 0.93 -9.06
CA MET A 227 -12.89 2.26 -9.47
C MET A 227 -14.19 2.24 -10.26
N ILE A 228 -15.17 3.02 -9.79
CA ILE A 228 -16.37 3.33 -10.55
C ILE A 228 -16.12 4.61 -11.33
N TRP A 229 -15.60 4.43 -12.54
CA TRP A 229 -15.47 5.52 -13.48
C TRP A 229 -16.86 5.93 -13.99
N PRO A 230 -17.16 7.24 -14.09
CA PRO A 230 -18.33 7.65 -14.85
C PRO A 230 -18.19 7.06 -16.25
N SER A 231 -19.24 6.41 -16.75
CA SER A 231 -19.31 6.02 -18.16
C SER A 231 -18.96 7.25 -18.99
N VAL A 232 -17.94 7.16 -19.84
CA VAL A 232 -17.69 8.21 -20.84
C VAL A 232 -19.01 8.33 -21.61
N PRO A 233 -19.64 9.52 -21.68
CA PRO A 233 -20.78 9.69 -22.56
C PRO A 233 -20.33 9.24 -23.94
N ASN A 234 -21.06 8.29 -24.52
CA ASN A 234 -20.76 7.83 -25.85
C ASN A 234 -20.76 9.08 -26.75
N PRO A 235 -19.77 9.32 -27.62
CA PRO A 235 -19.79 10.49 -28.51
C PRO A 235 -21.01 10.53 -29.45
N SER A 236 -21.81 9.45 -29.49
CA SER A 236 -23.13 9.41 -30.13
C SER A 236 -24.26 10.13 -29.36
N ASP A 237 -24.06 10.46 -28.08
CA ASP A 237 -25.08 11.11 -27.23
C ASP A 237 -24.90 12.63 -27.17
N THR A 238 -23.87 13.17 -27.83
CA THR A 238 -23.84 14.57 -28.22
C THR A 238 -24.57 14.71 -29.54
N GLU A 239 -25.84 15.10 -29.49
CA GLU A 239 -26.50 15.83 -30.57
C GLU A 239 -25.68 17.09 -30.87
N TRP A 240 -24.66 16.94 -31.71
CA TRP A 240 -24.05 18.08 -32.38
C TRP A 240 -25.16 18.76 -33.18
N PRO A 241 -25.40 20.07 -33.01
CA PRO A 241 -26.30 20.76 -33.92
C PRO A 241 -25.70 20.63 -35.32
N THR A 242 -26.37 19.86 -36.17
CA THR A 242 -26.11 19.86 -37.61
C THR A 242 -26.11 21.31 -38.07
N ALA A 243 -24.97 21.78 -38.57
CA ALA A 243 -24.87 23.07 -39.21
C ALA A 243 -25.81 23.07 -40.42
N THR A 244 -27.01 23.62 -40.26
CA THR A 244 -27.89 23.91 -41.39
C THR A 244 -27.31 25.11 -42.13
N GLY A 245 -26.67 24.81 -43.25
CA GLY A 245 -26.72 25.56 -44.51
C GLY A 245 -26.46 27.07 -44.47
N TRP A 246 -25.29 27.45 -44.94
CA TRP A 246 -25.16 28.61 -45.83
C TRP A 246 -24.74 28.08 -47.21
N GLU A 247 -25.72 27.82 -48.07
CA GLU A 247 -25.70 28.07 -49.52
C GLU A 247 -27.15 28.33 -49.99
#